data_AF-A0A8H9FZ10-F1
#
_entry.id   AF-A0A8H9FZ10-F1
#
_cell.length_a   1.000
_cell.length_b   1.000
_cell.length_c   1.000
_cell.angle_alpha   90.00
_cell.angle_beta   90.00
_cell.angle_gamma   90.00
#
_symmetry.space_group_name_H-M   'P 1'
#
loop_
_entity.id
_entity.type
_entity.pdbx_description
1 polymer ?
#
loop_
_entity_poly.entity_id
_entity_poly.type
_entity_poly.pdbx_seq_one_letter_code
_entity_poly.pdbx_strand_id
1 'polypeptide(L)' 'MFYIIKEMNEYSKLDVRAFVSRYAVWIARTRSKEEAIEYAEKVLKDNPIILNLVLGDIQEVVDKK' A
#
# COMPACT_ATOMS: atom_id res chain seq x y z
N MET A 1 28.88 11.93 -7.44
CA MET A 1 28.25 12.24 -6.14
C MET A 1 26.76 12.40 -6.40
N PHE A 2 25.99 11.32 -6.31
CA PHE A 2 24.58 11.25 -6.70
C PHE A 2 23.70 11.97 -5.66
N TYR A 3 23.42 13.26 -5.88
CA TYR A 3 22.37 13.99 -5.17
C TYR A 3 21.07 13.93 -6.00
N ILE A 4 20.42 12.76 -6.02
CA ILE A 4 19.02 12.63 -6.44
C ILE A 4 18.26 11.89 -5.34
N ILE A 5 18.40 12.35 -4.09
CA ILE A 5 17.58 11.89 -2.97
C ILE A 5 17.28 13.09 -2.07
N LYS A 6 16.58 14.09 -2.61
CA LYS A 6 15.84 15.05 -1.80
C LYS A 6 14.62 15.43 -2.62
N GLU A 7 13.44 15.22 -2.04
CA GLU A 7 12.13 15.53 -2.63
C GLU A 7 11.54 14.49 -3.59
N MET A 8 11.38 13.25 -3.11
CA MET A 8 10.09 12.57 -3.40
C MET A 8 9.00 13.40 -2.70
N ASN A 9 8.44 14.31 -3.47
CA ASN A 9 7.39 15.27 -3.14
C ASN A 9 6.28 14.57 -2.33
N GLU A 10 5.81 15.15 -1.23
CA GLU A 10 4.79 14.53 -0.35
C GLU A 10 3.52 14.11 -1.12
N TYR A 11 3.22 14.82 -2.20
CA TYR A 11 2.18 14.47 -3.18
C TYR A 11 2.34 13.07 -3.79
N SER A 12 3.58 12.64 -4.10
CA SER A 12 3.85 11.33 -4.68
C SER A 12 3.65 10.20 -3.67
N LYS A 13 3.88 10.44 -2.37
CA LYS A 13 3.64 9.44 -1.32
C LYS A 13 2.15 9.19 -1.11
N LEU A 14 1.33 10.25 -1.20
CA LEU A 14 -0.13 10.15 -1.14
C LEU A 14 -0.68 9.38 -2.34
N ASP A 15 -0.13 9.60 -3.54
CA ASP A 15 -0.55 8.89 -4.75
C ASP A 15 -0.21 7.40 -4.68
N VAL A 16 1.02 7.05 -4.27
CA VAL A 16 1.45 5.65 -4.10
C VAL A 16 0.57 4.92 -3.07
N ARG A 17 0.27 5.55 -1.93
CA ARG A 17 -0.67 4.95 -0.96
C ARG A 17 -2.03 4.69 -1.59
N ALA A 18 -2.63 5.71 -2.19
CA ALA A 18 -3.98 5.61 -2.74
C ALA A 18 -4.08 4.55 -3.85
N PHE A 19 -3.06 4.46 -4.70
CA PHE A 19 -2.97 3.47 -5.76
C PHE A 19 -2.87 2.05 -5.20
N VAL A 20 -1.91 1.81 -4.29
CA VAL A 20 -1.69 0.48 -3.72
C VAL A 20 -2.86 0.05 -2.84
N SER A 21 -3.43 0.95 -2.03
CA SER A 21 -4.62 0.65 -1.22
C SER A 21 -5.81 0.24 -2.07
N ARG A 22 -6.11 0.94 -3.18
CA ARG A 22 -7.25 0.60 -4.05
C ARG A 22 -7.12 -0.80 -4.63
N TYR A 23 -5.94 -1.16 -5.13
CA TYR A 23 -5.72 -2.48 -5.72
C TYR A 23 -5.67 -3.58 -4.66
N ALA A 24 -5.02 -3.34 -3.53
CA ALA A 24 -4.97 -4.30 -2.42
C ALA A 24 -6.37 -4.57 -1.84
N VAL A 25 -7.19 -3.53 -1.67
CA VAL A 25 -8.60 -3.66 -1.26
C VAL A 25 -9.42 -4.45 -2.27
N TRP A 26 -9.20 -4.25 -3.57
CA TRP A 26 -9.85 -5.05 -4.60
C TRP A 26 -9.46 -6.54 -4.47
N ILE A 27 -8.17 -6.85 -4.34
CA ILE A 27 -7.68 -8.23 -4.12
C ILE A 27 -8.35 -8.84 -2.89
N ALA A 28 -8.38 -8.12 -1.77
CA ALA A 28 -8.97 -8.61 -0.52
C ALA A 28 -10.45 -8.96 -0.65
N ARG A 29 -11.19 -8.23 -1.51
CA ARG A 29 -12.62 -8.47 -1.77
C ARG A 29 -12.88 -9.62 -2.72
N THR A 30 -12.05 -9.77 -3.76
CA THR A 30 -12.31 -10.70 -4.87
C THR A 30 -11.55 -12.01 -4.76
N ARG A 31 -10.40 -12.03 -4.07
CA ARG A 31 -9.51 -13.18 -3.93
C ARG A 31 -9.41 -13.57 -2.46
N SER A 32 -8.40 -13.09 -1.75
CA SER A 32 -8.20 -13.35 -0.32
C SER A 32 -7.43 -12.24 0.37
N LYS A 33 -7.49 -12.22 1.71
CA LYS A 33 -6.73 -11.27 2.53
C LYS A 33 -5.22 -11.50 2.38
N GLU A 34 -4.80 -12.76 2.32
CA GLU A 34 -3.40 -13.16 2.21
C GLU A 34 -2.77 -12.63 0.93
N GLU A 35 -3.46 -12.75 -0.21
CA GLU A 35 -2.98 -12.22 -1.49
C GLU A 35 -2.87 -10.70 -1.50
N ALA A 36 -3.78 -10.00 -0.81
CA ALA A 36 -3.74 -8.55 -0.71
C ALA A 36 -2.54 -8.07 0.12
N ILE A 37 -2.22 -8.79 1.20
CA ILE A 37 -1.05 -8.54 2.05
C ILE A 37 0.23 -8.77 1.25
N GLU A 38 0.37 -9.91 0.57
CA GLU A 38 1.55 -10.25 -0.23
C GLU A 38 1.81 -9.18 -1.32
N TYR A 39 0.75 -8.73 -2.00
CA TYR A 39 0.86 -7.64 -2.96
C TYR A 39 1.38 -6.34 -2.32
N ALA A 40 0.81 -5.93 -1.18
CA ALA A 40 1.20 -4.71 -0.50
C ALA A 40 2.67 -4.77 -0.01
N GLU A 41 3.09 -5.90 0.57
CA GLU A 41 4.46 -6.14 1.02
C GLU A 41 5.46 -6.09 -0.13
N LYS A 42 5.10 -6.68 -1.28
CA LYS A 42 5.96 -6.69 -2.47
C LYS A 42 6.13 -5.29 -3.06
N VAL A 43 5.07 -4.49 -3.11
CA VAL A 43 5.11 -3.15 -3.72
C VAL A 43 5.70 -2.10 -2.78
N LEU A 44 5.48 -2.22 -1.47
CA LEU A 44 5.87 -1.23 -0.47
C LEU A 44 7.05 -1.66 0.40
N LYS A 45 7.85 -2.63 -0.04
CA LYS A 45 9.03 -3.16 0.67
C LYS A 45 9.96 -2.05 1.19
N ASP A 46 10.18 -1.02 0.39
CA ASP A 46 11.08 0.10 0.73
C ASP A 46 10.37 1.25 1.46
N ASN A 47 9.06 1.13 1.71
CA ASN A 47 8.21 2.16 2.32
C ASN A 47 7.33 1.58 3.44
N PRO A 48 7.91 1.18 4.59
CA PRO A 48 7.19 0.50 5.67
C PRO A 48 6.08 1.35 6.30
N ILE A 49 6.21 2.68 6.26
CA ILE A 49 5.18 3.61 6.75
C ILE A 49 3.91 3.49 5.89
N ILE A 50 4.07 3.49 4.56
CA ILE A 50 2.93 3.37 3.65
C ILE A 50 2.35 1.96 3.73
N LEU A 51 3.19 0.93 3.85
CA LEU A 51 2.76 -0.46 4.01
C LEU A 51 1.79 -0.61 5.19
N ASN A 52 2.14 -0.09 6.37
CA ASN A 52 1.26 -0.19 7.55
C ASN A 52 -0.11 0.48 7.34
N LEU A 53 -0.14 1.60 6.61
CA LEU A 53 -1.41 2.26 6.27
C LEU A 53 -2.25 1.41 5.33
N VAL A 54 -1.64 0.84 4.29
CA VAL A 54 -2.33 -0.05 3.33
C VAL A 54 -2.85 -1.32 4.02
N LEU A 55 -2.06 -1.92 4.93
CA LEU A 55 -2.50 -3.09 5.70
C LEU A 55 -3.71 -2.77 6.58
N GLY A 56 -3.76 -1.57 7.18
CA GLY A 56 -4.94 -1.08 7.89
C GLY A 56 -6.17 -0.94 6.99
N ASP A 57 -5.99 -0.35 5.79
CA ASP A 57 -7.06 -0.20 4.80
C ASP A 57 -7.62 -1.58 4.35
N ILE A 58 -6.75 -2.59 4.18
CA ILE A 58 -7.15 -3.98 3.86
C ILE A 58 -7.97 -4.57 5.02
N GLN A 59 -7.49 -4.44 6.26
CA GLN A 59 -8.14 -5.01 7.44
C GLN A 59 -9.55 -4.43 7.65
N GLU A 60 -9.70 -3.10 7.54
CA GLU A 60 -10.99 -2.43 7.69
C GLU A 60 -12.04 -2.95 6.71
N VAL A 61 -11.62 -3.28 5.47
CA VAL A 61 -12.53 -3.79 4.45
C VAL A 61 -12.87 -5.26 4.66
N VAL A 62 -11.93 -6.07 5.17
CA VAL A 62 -12.18 -7.49 5.46
C VAL A 62 -13.09 -7.65 6.68
N ASP A 63 -12.91 -6.85 7.73
CA ASP A 63 -13.72 -6.92 8.96
C ASP A 63 -15.13 -6.34 8.81
N LYS A 64 -15.38 -5.50 7.79
CA LYS A 64 -16.72 -4.96 7.48
C LYS A 64 -17.63 -5.96 6.75
N LYS A 65 -17.22 -7.22 6.61
CA LYS A 65 -17.97 -8.31 5.95
C LYS A 65 -18.73 -9.16 6.97
#